data_AF-A0A9D8V4H3-F1
#
_entry.id   AF-A0A9D8V4H3-F1
#
_cell.length_a   1.000
_cell.length_b   1.000
_cell.length_c   1.000
_cell.angle_alpha   90.00
_cell.angle_beta   90.00
_cell.angle_gamma   90.00
#
_symmetry.space_group_name_H-M   'P 1'
#
loop_
_entity.id
_entity.type
_entity.pdbx_description
1 polymer ?
#
loop_
_entity_poly.entity_id
_entity_poly.type
_entity_poly.pdbx_seq_one_letter_code
_entity_poly.pdbx_strand_id
1 'polypeptide(L)'
;MSRFNSLKVASKLILSFGVLVAIILFSSIFSVTNISNARSDVEDMVTTFQLLEDVQKLREEAFAQSTAIRGLLLTGDRSNLTVYEEAGARFDEALAELMSGSVGSDQKDRLSVLQSIVVAWRTDVAARQIDLMRKPLTADEAKVMEAIGGGDAFQSSFNEAFALVLAAEEAALMNRREATFSSFSSTSAIAIAGGVLSLALAIAAGWALTRNISTPITALTDVMRRLTQQDYQVEVSADDRHDEIGEMARAVGIFKDSLIENQKLERAAHERSEKDVERAKRMESLIHGFEDEIKEMTSVLASTSAELKTTANSLADTARESTDSVTEVVEASVVTSQNVGTVATASTELSGSIGEIARQVTVSSTLVTETKNEANSTNSSMQDLAEAASRIGEIVTLIQDIAAQTNLLALNATIESARAGEAGRGFSIVAQEVKALAEQTTKATEEIDSQVQQVQAQTNMAVGAIEKIAGRISEIETVVSQFAAAIEEQEAATQEISQNAEQVATATDRVTENMKGVKQAAEQTGLASSDVQVTAEDLARHAGNMRQRVDSFLDGIKAC
;
A
#
# COMPACT_ATOMS: atom_id res chain seq x y z
N MET A 1 -64.81 -22.92 -4.87
CA MET A 1 -64.55 -24.05 -5.78
C MET A 1 -65.64 -24.25 -6.86
N SER A 2 -66.91 -23.85 -6.66
CA SER A 2 -67.97 -24.11 -7.66
C SER A 2 -67.78 -23.41 -9.02
N ARG A 3 -67.27 -22.17 -9.05
CA ARG A 3 -66.99 -21.44 -10.32
C ARG A 3 -65.77 -21.96 -11.11
N PHE A 4 -64.86 -22.70 -10.47
CA PHE A 4 -63.70 -23.27 -11.18
C PHE A 4 -64.10 -24.54 -11.93
N ASN A 5 -65.11 -25.27 -11.42
CA ASN A 5 -65.59 -26.52 -12.01
C ASN A 5 -66.38 -26.30 -13.31
N SER A 6 -66.98 -25.13 -13.52
CA SER A 6 -67.74 -24.77 -14.72
C SER A 6 -66.89 -24.17 -15.85
N LEU A 7 -65.58 -24.01 -15.66
CA LEU A 7 -64.67 -23.48 -16.69
C LEU A 7 -64.26 -24.58 -17.68
N LYS A 8 -64.10 -24.19 -18.94
CA LYS A 8 -63.54 -25.03 -20.00
C LYS A 8 -62.13 -25.51 -19.66
N VAL A 9 -61.78 -26.72 -20.08
CA VAL A 9 -60.46 -27.33 -19.79
C VAL A 9 -59.30 -26.45 -20.29
N ALA A 10 -59.43 -25.84 -21.46
CA ALA A 10 -58.43 -24.91 -22.00
C ALA A 10 -58.25 -23.66 -21.12
N SER A 11 -59.35 -23.10 -20.59
CA SER A 11 -59.30 -21.95 -19.68
C SER A 11 -58.65 -22.28 -18.34
N LYS A 12 -58.85 -23.51 -17.83
CA LYS A 12 -58.17 -23.99 -16.60
C LYS A 12 -56.66 -24.11 -16.79
N LEU A 13 -56.21 -24.59 -17.95
CA LEU A 13 -54.79 -24.69 -18.29
C LEU A 13 -54.15 -23.31 -18.44
N ILE A 14 -54.77 -22.42 -19.22
CA ILE A 14 -54.26 -21.05 -19.44
C ILE A 14 -54.16 -20.28 -18.11
N LEU A 15 -55.13 -20.42 -17.22
CA LEU A 15 -55.11 -19.71 -15.93
C LEU A 15 -54.06 -20.27 -14.97
N SER A 16 -53.83 -21.59 -14.99
CA SER A 16 -52.81 -22.25 -14.15
C SER A 16 -51.39 -21.92 -14.59
N PHE A 17 -51.11 -21.98 -15.90
CA PHE A 17 -49.79 -21.65 -16.46
C PHE A 17 -49.56 -20.15 -16.58
N GLY A 18 -50.60 -19.36 -16.88
CA GLY A 18 -50.50 -17.90 -17.02
C GLY A 18 -50.10 -17.19 -15.73
N VAL A 19 -50.59 -17.64 -14.57
CA VAL A 19 -50.18 -17.10 -13.26
C VAL A 19 -48.72 -17.42 -12.96
N LEU A 20 -48.25 -18.63 -13.28
CA LEU A 20 -46.85 -19.03 -13.12
C LEU A 20 -45.92 -18.17 -13.98
N VAL A 21 -46.25 -18.02 -15.27
CA VAL A 21 -45.47 -17.19 -16.20
C VAL A 21 -45.44 -15.73 -15.76
N ALA A 22 -46.56 -15.18 -15.28
CA ALA A 22 -46.62 -13.80 -14.80
C ALA A 22 -45.72 -13.56 -13.57
N ILE A 23 -45.68 -14.51 -12.62
CA ILE A 23 -44.81 -14.41 -11.43
C ILE A 23 -43.34 -14.53 -11.80
N ILE A 24 -43.00 -15.45 -12.72
CA ILE A 24 -41.62 -15.61 -13.21
C ILE A 24 -41.17 -14.33 -13.93
N LEU A 25 -42.00 -13.80 -14.85
CA LEU A 25 -41.69 -12.55 -15.55
C LEU A 25 -41.52 -11.37 -14.60
N PHE A 26 -42.40 -11.23 -13.61
CA PHE A 26 -42.29 -10.16 -12.62
C PHE A 26 -41.00 -10.28 -11.80
N SER A 27 -40.68 -11.48 -11.31
CA SER A 27 -39.44 -11.75 -10.57
C SER A 27 -38.19 -11.48 -11.42
N SER A 28 -38.20 -11.89 -12.69
CA SER A 28 -37.10 -11.63 -13.62
C SER A 28 -36.93 -10.15 -13.94
N ILE A 29 -38.00 -9.41 -14.22
CA ILE A 29 -37.94 -7.96 -14.48
C ILE A 29 -37.41 -7.22 -13.24
N PHE A 30 -37.90 -7.58 -12.05
CA PHE A 30 -37.44 -7.00 -10.80
C PHE A 30 -35.96 -7.30 -10.53
N SER A 31 -35.52 -8.53 -10.77
CA SER A 31 -34.12 -8.93 -10.60
C SER A 31 -33.19 -8.19 -11.56
N VAL A 32 -33.57 -8.07 -12.85
CA VAL A 32 -32.79 -7.34 -13.85
C VAL A 32 -32.65 -5.86 -13.48
N THR A 33 -33.73 -5.23 -13.00
CA THR A 33 -33.71 -3.80 -12.62
C THR A 33 -32.81 -3.55 -11.40
N ASN A 34 -32.84 -4.42 -10.39
CA ASN A 34 -31.94 -4.28 -9.24
C ASN A 34 -30.48 -4.58 -9.59
N ILE A 35 -30.24 -5.55 -10.47
CA ILE A 35 -28.88 -5.84 -10.96
C ILE A 35 -28.34 -4.66 -11.77
N SER A 36 -29.17 -3.99 -12.59
CA SER A 36 -28.72 -2.80 -13.32
C SER A 36 -28.39 -1.64 -12.39
N ASN A 37 -29.18 -1.42 -11.34
CA ASN A 37 -28.88 -0.39 -10.34
C ASN A 37 -27.59 -0.71 -9.57
N ALA A 38 -27.45 -1.96 -9.10
CA ALA A 38 -26.23 -2.40 -8.42
C ALA A 38 -24.99 -2.31 -9.32
N ARG A 39 -25.13 -2.55 -10.63
CA ARG A 39 -24.04 -2.37 -11.59
C ARG A 39 -23.64 -0.90 -11.72
N SER A 40 -24.62 0.00 -11.79
CA SER A 40 -24.38 1.45 -11.78
C SER A 40 -23.66 1.89 -10.50
N ASP A 41 -24.09 1.40 -9.34
CA ASP A 41 -23.47 1.72 -8.05
C ASP A 41 -22.01 1.23 -7.96
N VAL A 42 -21.70 0.09 -8.57
CA VAL A 42 -20.33 -0.44 -8.66
C VAL A 42 -19.46 0.40 -9.59
N GLU A 43 -19.98 0.85 -10.74
CA GLU A 43 -19.26 1.74 -11.66
C GLU A 43 -18.95 3.10 -11.01
N ASP A 44 -19.92 3.64 -10.30
CA ASP A 44 -19.80 4.81 -9.43
C ASP A 44 -18.77 4.60 -8.30
N MET A 45 -18.66 3.39 -7.75
CA MET A 45 -17.66 3.07 -6.74
C MET A 45 -16.24 3.07 -7.32
N VAL A 46 -16.05 2.54 -8.54
CA VAL A 46 -14.75 2.55 -9.23
C VAL A 46 -14.29 3.97 -9.53
N THR A 47 -15.19 4.83 -9.99
CA THR A 47 -14.87 6.25 -10.25
C THR A 47 -14.51 6.99 -8.97
N THR A 48 -15.16 6.71 -7.83
CA THR A 48 -14.76 7.29 -6.53
C THR A 48 -13.37 6.79 -6.08
N PHE A 49 -13.01 5.53 -6.32
CA PHE A 49 -11.65 5.05 -6.03
C PHE A 49 -10.58 5.73 -6.88
N GLN A 50 -10.86 5.96 -8.17
CA GLN A 50 -9.95 6.72 -9.05
C GLN A 50 -9.78 8.16 -8.56
N LEU A 51 -10.88 8.82 -8.19
CA LEU A 51 -10.85 10.16 -7.61
C LEU A 51 -9.95 10.23 -6.36
N LEU A 52 -10.06 9.25 -5.46
CA LEU A 52 -9.21 9.17 -4.26
C LEU A 52 -7.72 9.06 -4.62
N GLU A 53 -7.37 8.26 -5.62
CA GLU A 53 -5.99 8.12 -6.09
C GLU A 53 -5.47 9.44 -6.70
N ASP A 54 -6.27 10.09 -7.54
CA ASP A 54 -5.87 11.33 -8.19
C ASP A 54 -5.77 12.50 -7.19
N VAL A 55 -6.62 12.52 -6.16
CA VAL A 55 -6.50 13.46 -5.04
C VAL A 55 -5.22 13.22 -4.25
N GLN A 56 -4.76 11.98 -4.05
CA GLN A 56 -3.45 11.70 -3.45
C GLN A 56 -2.30 12.27 -4.29
N LYS A 57 -2.36 12.15 -5.63
CA LYS A 57 -1.36 12.76 -6.54
C LYS A 57 -1.30 14.28 -6.37
N LEU A 58 -2.45 14.95 -6.20
CA LEU A 58 -2.48 16.39 -5.88
C LEU A 58 -1.71 16.71 -4.61
N ARG A 59 -1.86 15.89 -3.56
CA ARG A 59 -1.12 16.09 -2.32
C ARG A 59 0.39 15.91 -2.51
N GLU A 60 0.79 14.87 -3.23
CA GLU A 60 2.20 14.60 -3.53
C GLU A 60 2.84 15.78 -4.26
N GLU A 61 2.20 16.31 -5.31
CA GLU A 61 2.74 17.44 -6.07
C GLU A 61 2.69 18.77 -5.29
N ALA A 62 1.69 18.97 -4.43
CA ALA A 62 1.64 20.12 -3.52
C ALA A 62 2.81 20.08 -2.52
N PHE A 63 3.12 18.90 -1.98
CA PHE A 63 4.19 18.72 -0.99
C PHE A 63 5.57 18.69 -1.63
N ALA A 64 5.70 18.19 -2.86
CA ALA A 64 6.92 18.27 -3.65
C ALA A 64 7.34 19.73 -3.87
N GLN A 65 6.40 20.62 -4.15
CA GLN A 65 6.68 22.06 -4.23
C GLN A 65 7.17 22.63 -2.90
N SER A 66 6.50 22.34 -1.79
CA SER A 66 6.92 22.79 -0.46
C SER A 66 8.32 22.28 -0.10
N THR A 67 8.60 21.01 -0.40
CA THR A 67 9.90 20.37 -0.18
C THR A 67 10.99 21.01 -1.03
N ALA A 68 10.71 21.30 -2.30
CA ALA A 68 11.64 21.96 -3.19
C ALA A 68 12.00 23.38 -2.70
N ILE A 69 11.02 24.16 -2.22
CA ILE A 69 11.29 25.47 -1.61
C ILE A 69 12.16 25.32 -0.36
N ARG A 70 11.86 24.35 0.51
CA ARG A 70 12.69 24.10 1.71
C ARG A 70 14.11 23.68 1.34
N GLY A 71 14.27 22.85 0.32
CA GLY A 71 15.56 22.45 -0.25
C GLY A 71 16.35 23.65 -0.77
N LEU A 72 15.70 24.56 -1.51
CA LEU A 72 16.30 25.82 -1.95
C LEU A 72 16.77 26.67 -0.75
N LEU A 73 15.93 26.83 0.28
CA LEU A 73 16.24 27.63 1.45
C LEU A 73 17.44 27.07 2.24
N LEU A 74 17.53 25.75 2.38
CA LEU A 74 18.59 25.08 3.13
C LEU A 74 19.92 25.06 2.37
N THR A 75 19.88 24.72 1.09
CA THR A 75 21.08 24.45 0.28
C THR A 75 21.54 25.64 -0.55
N GLY A 76 20.64 26.56 -0.87
CA GLY A 76 20.85 27.60 -1.89
C GLY A 76 20.90 27.07 -3.33
N ASP A 77 20.69 25.76 -3.55
CA ASP A 77 20.74 25.16 -4.88
C ASP A 77 19.50 25.53 -5.70
N ARG A 78 19.74 26.19 -6.84
CA ARG A 78 18.73 26.66 -7.77
C ARG A 78 18.07 25.53 -8.56
N SER A 79 18.65 24.32 -8.60
CA SER A 79 18.01 23.16 -9.22
C SER A 79 16.63 22.86 -8.61
N ASN A 80 16.45 23.17 -7.32
CA ASN A 80 15.17 23.05 -6.62
C ASN A 80 14.06 23.95 -7.21
N LEU A 81 14.40 25.07 -7.87
CA LEU A 81 13.39 25.91 -8.54
C LEU A 81 12.74 25.17 -9.71
N THR A 82 13.50 24.38 -10.45
CA THR A 82 12.97 23.55 -11.54
C THR A 82 12.01 22.50 -10.99
N VAL A 83 12.37 21.83 -9.89
CA VAL A 83 11.51 20.85 -9.23
C VAL A 83 10.20 21.50 -8.73
N TYR A 84 10.29 22.71 -8.16
CA TYR A 84 9.12 23.49 -7.74
C TYR A 84 8.21 23.84 -8.92
N GLU A 85 8.76 24.32 -10.03
CA GLU A 85 7.98 24.69 -11.22
C GLU A 85 7.31 23.48 -11.88
N GLU A 86 8.04 22.36 -12.02
CA GLU A 86 7.52 21.12 -12.60
C GLU A 86 6.42 20.48 -11.73
N ALA A 87 6.65 20.37 -10.42
CA ALA A 87 5.62 19.88 -9.50
C ALA A 87 4.40 20.81 -9.49
N GLY A 88 4.65 22.12 -9.66
CA GLY A 88 3.57 23.10 -9.79
C GLY A 88 2.68 22.86 -11.01
N ALA A 89 3.29 22.61 -12.16
CA ALA A 89 2.59 22.30 -13.40
C ALA A 89 1.82 20.97 -13.33
N ARG A 90 2.43 19.92 -12.75
CA ARG A 90 1.77 18.60 -12.58
C ARG A 90 0.57 18.70 -11.64
N PHE A 91 0.66 19.48 -10.57
CA PHE A 91 -0.49 19.77 -9.71
C PHE A 91 -1.64 20.44 -10.48
N ASP A 92 -1.34 21.47 -11.27
CA ASP A 92 -2.34 22.22 -12.02
C ASP A 92 -3.01 21.35 -13.10
N GLU A 93 -2.22 20.50 -13.77
CA GLU A 93 -2.71 19.54 -14.77
C GLU A 93 -3.62 18.48 -14.14
N ALA A 94 -3.17 17.81 -13.08
CA ALA A 94 -3.97 16.79 -12.38
C ALA A 94 -5.27 17.38 -11.82
N LEU A 95 -5.22 18.62 -11.32
CA LEU A 95 -6.41 19.30 -10.83
C LEU A 95 -7.37 19.66 -11.96
N ALA A 96 -6.85 20.13 -13.10
CA ALA A 96 -7.66 20.45 -14.27
C ALA A 96 -8.36 19.19 -14.82
N GLU A 97 -7.64 18.07 -14.89
CA GLU A 97 -8.19 16.78 -15.30
C GLU A 97 -9.34 16.37 -14.37
N LEU A 98 -9.10 16.41 -13.05
CA LEU A 98 -10.14 16.16 -12.04
C LEU A 98 -11.34 17.08 -12.19
N MET A 99 -11.15 18.40 -12.33
CA MET A 99 -12.25 19.37 -12.45
C MET A 99 -13.04 19.22 -13.76
N SER A 100 -12.40 18.72 -14.82
CA SER A 100 -13.03 18.43 -16.12
C SER A 100 -13.75 17.08 -16.15
N GLY A 101 -13.39 16.15 -15.25
CA GLY A 101 -14.00 14.84 -15.12
C GLY A 101 -15.43 14.85 -14.57
N SER A 102 -15.98 13.64 -14.44
CA SER A 102 -17.35 13.36 -13.98
C SER A 102 -17.53 13.48 -12.46
N VAL A 103 -16.91 14.48 -11.83
CA VAL A 103 -17.06 14.78 -10.39
C VAL A 103 -18.29 15.65 -10.13
N GLY A 104 -18.97 15.39 -9.02
CA GLY A 104 -20.13 16.14 -8.55
C GLY A 104 -19.81 17.58 -8.14
N SER A 105 -20.83 18.42 -7.99
CA SER A 105 -20.67 19.83 -7.55
C SER A 105 -19.90 19.94 -6.24
N ASP A 106 -20.27 19.12 -5.25
CA ASP A 106 -19.69 19.18 -3.91
C ASP A 106 -18.22 18.73 -3.91
N GLN A 107 -17.85 17.84 -4.83
CA GLN A 107 -16.46 17.40 -5.02
C GLN A 107 -15.64 18.54 -5.64
N LYS A 108 -16.17 19.20 -6.67
CA LYS A 108 -15.53 20.37 -7.30
C LYS A 108 -15.32 21.50 -6.30
N ASP A 109 -16.29 21.75 -5.43
CA ASP A 109 -16.16 22.77 -4.39
C ASP A 109 -14.98 22.48 -3.45
N ARG A 110 -14.82 21.23 -2.99
CA ARG A 110 -13.70 20.86 -2.11
C ARG A 110 -12.35 20.88 -2.83
N LEU A 111 -12.30 20.44 -4.09
CA LEU A 111 -11.11 20.54 -4.93
C LEU A 111 -10.69 22.00 -5.15
N SER A 112 -11.66 22.91 -5.30
CA SER A 112 -11.38 24.35 -5.40
C SER A 112 -10.79 24.93 -4.11
N VAL A 113 -11.17 24.40 -2.94
CA VAL A 113 -10.54 24.77 -1.67
C VAL A 113 -9.06 24.35 -1.65
N LEU A 114 -8.74 23.11 -2.04
CA LEU A 114 -7.35 22.65 -2.16
C LEU A 114 -6.55 23.54 -3.12
N GLN A 115 -7.12 23.88 -4.27
CA GLN A 115 -6.52 24.79 -5.24
C GLN A 115 -6.21 26.15 -4.60
N SER A 116 -7.18 26.73 -3.90
CA SER A 116 -7.04 28.05 -3.29
C SER A 116 -5.90 28.10 -2.26
N ILE A 117 -5.71 27.02 -1.49
CA ILE A 117 -4.63 26.91 -0.49
C ILE A 117 -3.26 26.87 -1.18
N VAL A 118 -3.12 26.06 -2.25
CA VAL A 118 -1.87 25.97 -3.01
C VAL A 118 -1.55 27.30 -3.69
N VAL A 119 -2.54 27.93 -4.33
CA VAL A 119 -2.37 29.23 -5.00
C VAL A 119 -1.98 30.33 -3.99
N ALA A 120 -2.63 30.37 -2.83
CA ALA A 120 -2.30 31.32 -1.77
C ALA A 120 -0.87 31.11 -1.28
N TRP A 121 -0.46 29.88 -0.96
CA TRP A 121 0.90 29.58 -0.53
C TRP A 121 1.95 29.91 -1.59
N ARG A 122 1.71 29.56 -2.87
CA ARG A 122 2.60 29.91 -3.99
C ARG A 122 2.81 31.43 -4.09
N THR A 123 1.73 32.20 -3.92
CA THR A 123 1.74 33.65 -4.13
C THR A 123 2.30 34.41 -2.94
N ASP A 124 1.85 34.07 -1.73
CA ASP A 124 2.12 34.86 -0.52
C ASP A 124 3.41 34.43 0.19
N VAL A 125 3.81 33.16 0.05
CA VAL A 125 4.95 32.56 0.75
C VAL A 125 6.06 32.19 -0.22
N ALA A 126 5.82 31.23 -1.12
CA ALA A 126 6.87 30.65 -1.96
C ALA A 126 7.50 31.69 -2.90
N ALA A 127 6.70 32.49 -3.61
CA ALA A 127 7.19 33.53 -4.51
C ALA A 127 8.06 34.56 -3.77
N ARG A 128 7.70 34.92 -2.53
CA ARG A 128 8.47 35.84 -1.69
C ARG A 128 9.78 35.22 -1.22
N GLN A 129 9.77 33.96 -0.77
CA GLN A 129 10.98 33.22 -0.40
C GLN A 129 11.93 33.07 -1.60
N ILE A 130 11.41 32.78 -2.79
CA ILE A 130 12.20 32.71 -4.03
C ILE A 130 12.85 34.06 -4.34
N ASP A 131 12.12 35.18 -4.28
CA ASP A 131 12.70 36.50 -4.56
C ASP A 131 13.79 36.88 -3.56
N LEU A 132 13.58 36.60 -2.28
CA LEU A 132 14.55 36.86 -1.22
C LEU A 132 15.81 35.99 -1.38
N MET A 133 15.68 34.74 -1.81
CA MET A 133 16.81 33.83 -2.08
C MET A 133 17.60 34.19 -3.36
N ARG A 134 17.03 34.98 -4.28
CA ARG A 134 17.76 35.46 -5.47
C ARG A 134 18.82 36.51 -5.12
N LYS A 135 18.67 37.20 -3.99
CA LYS A 135 19.55 38.30 -3.54
C LYS A 135 20.42 37.82 -2.37
N PRO A 136 21.77 37.86 -2.47
CA PRO A 136 22.65 37.31 -1.44
C PRO A 136 22.44 37.90 -0.04
N LEU A 137 22.05 39.17 0.05
CA LEU A 137 21.89 39.90 1.32
C LEU A 137 20.56 39.63 2.04
N THR A 138 19.59 38.99 1.38
CA THR A 138 18.24 38.75 1.95
C THR A 138 17.90 37.26 2.11
N ALA A 139 18.87 36.37 1.88
CA ALA A 139 18.67 34.92 2.02
C ALA A 139 18.28 34.50 3.45
N ASP A 140 18.85 35.17 4.46
CA ASP A 140 18.51 34.90 5.86
C ASP A 140 17.08 35.32 6.21
N GLU A 141 16.55 36.39 5.58
CA GLU A 141 15.14 36.77 5.73
C GLU A 141 14.20 35.70 5.18
N ALA A 142 14.57 35.05 4.06
CA ALA A 142 13.79 33.96 3.47
C ALA A 142 13.74 32.74 4.41
N LYS A 143 14.86 32.40 5.05
CA LYS A 143 14.94 31.31 6.03
C LYS A 143 14.13 31.61 7.29
N VAL A 144 14.14 32.87 7.75
CA VAL A 144 13.32 33.30 8.89
C VAL A 144 11.83 33.18 8.56
N MET A 145 11.39 33.53 7.34
CA MET A 145 10.00 33.34 6.91
C MET A 145 9.54 31.88 6.96
N GLU A 146 10.44 30.94 6.69
CA GLU A 146 10.13 29.51 6.86
C GLU A 146 10.11 29.11 8.34
N ALA A 147 11.08 29.59 9.13
CA ALA A 147 11.19 29.30 10.57
C ALA A 147 10.01 29.83 11.40
N ILE A 148 9.34 30.91 10.96
CA ILE A 148 8.12 31.42 11.59
C ILE A 148 6.85 30.64 11.19
N GLY A 149 6.99 29.55 10.42
CA GLY A 149 5.92 28.59 10.13
C GLY A 149 5.17 28.81 8.82
N GLY A 150 5.74 29.57 7.85
CA GLY A 150 5.10 29.80 6.55
C GLY A 150 4.80 28.51 5.77
N GLY A 151 5.76 27.57 5.71
CA GLY A 151 5.55 26.24 5.13
C GLY A 151 4.67 25.32 5.98
N ASP A 152 4.83 25.33 7.30
CA ASP A 152 4.06 24.49 8.22
C ASP A 152 2.56 24.85 8.22
N ALA A 153 2.22 26.14 8.15
CA ALA A 153 0.84 26.61 8.05
C ALA A 153 0.16 26.15 6.76
N PHE A 154 0.88 26.14 5.65
CA PHE A 154 0.41 25.58 4.38
C PHE A 154 0.18 24.06 4.49
N GLN A 155 1.17 23.31 4.99
CA GLN A 155 1.02 21.86 5.13
C GLN A 155 -0.16 21.51 6.04
N SER A 156 -0.35 22.23 7.15
CA SER A 156 -1.48 22.03 8.05
C SER A 156 -2.82 22.30 7.36
N SER A 157 -2.96 23.48 6.73
CA SER A 157 -4.22 23.87 6.07
C SER A 157 -4.57 22.94 4.90
N PHE A 158 -3.55 22.54 4.12
CA PHE A 158 -3.73 21.61 3.01
C PHE A 158 -4.11 20.21 3.52
N ASN A 159 -3.43 19.68 4.53
CA ASN A 159 -3.76 18.38 5.11
C ASN A 159 -5.17 18.36 5.71
N GLU A 160 -5.63 19.45 6.33
CA GLU A 160 -7.00 19.55 6.86
C GLU A 160 -8.05 19.55 5.75
N ALA A 161 -7.87 20.37 4.72
CA ALA A 161 -8.77 20.38 3.55
C ALA A 161 -8.76 19.04 2.81
N PHE A 162 -7.59 18.41 2.70
CA PHE A 162 -7.41 17.10 2.10
C PHE A 162 -8.11 16.00 2.90
N ALA A 163 -7.99 16.02 4.23
CA ALA A 163 -8.68 15.08 5.11
C ALA A 163 -10.22 15.23 4.99
N LEU A 164 -10.73 16.45 4.79
CA LEU A 164 -12.15 16.67 4.53
C LEU A 164 -12.61 16.06 3.20
N VAL A 165 -11.79 16.10 2.15
CA VAL A 165 -12.06 15.41 0.88
C VAL A 165 -12.12 13.91 1.12
N LEU A 166 -11.05 13.33 1.69
CA LEU A 166 -10.98 11.89 1.96
C LEU A 166 -12.16 11.40 2.79
N ALA A 167 -12.47 12.07 3.91
CA ALA A 167 -13.52 11.64 4.81
C ALA A 167 -14.91 11.62 4.15
N ALA A 168 -15.19 12.54 3.22
CA ALA A 168 -16.47 12.52 2.51
C ALA A 168 -16.53 11.47 1.40
N GLU A 169 -15.43 11.25 0.68
CA GLU A 169 -15.37 10.18 -0.32
C GLU A 169 -15.44 8.81 0.33
N GLU A 170 -14.76 8.60 1.47
CA GLU A 170 -14.88 7.37 2.27
C GLU A 170 -16.31 7.17 2.80
N ALA A 171 -16.96 8.22 3.30
CA ALA A 171 -18.36 8.14 3.72
C ALA A 171 -19.30 7.82 2.55
N ALA A 172 -19.06 8.39 1.37
CA ALA A 172 -19.80 8.09 0.15
C ALA A 172 -19.61 6.62 -0.28
N LEU A 173 -18.37 6.10 -0.23
CA LEU A 173 -18.05 4.71 -0.49
C LEU A 173 -18.74 3.77 0.51
N MET A 174 -18.75 4.10 1.80
CA MET A 174 -19.43 3.28 2.82
C MET A 174 -20.94 3.22 2.56
N ASN A 175 -21.58 4.36 2.32
CA ASN A 175 -23.00 4.43 2.00
C ASN A 175 -23.34 3.64 0.73
N ARG A 176 -22.50 3.75 -0.32
CA ARG A 176 -22.66 2.99 -1.57
C ARG A 176 -22.47 1.49 -1.35
N ARG A 177 -21.46 1.08 -0.58
CA ARG A 177 -21.22 -0.34 -0.24
C ARG A 177 -22.41 -0.96 0.50
N GLU A 178 -22.99 -0.24 1.44
CA GLU A 178 -24.17 -0.69 2.18
C GLU A 178 -25.41 -0.79 1.27
N ALA A 179 -25.61 0.19 0.38
CA ALA A 179 -26.67 0.16 -0.62
C ALA A 179 -26.53 -1.03 -1.59
N THR A 180 -25.31 -1.31 -2.08
CA THR A 180 -25.03 -2.46 -2.95
C THR A 180 -25.27 -3.79 -2.23
N PHE A 181 -24.85 -3.91 -0.97
CA PHE A 181 -25.07 -5.13 -0.18
C PHE A 181 -26.56 -5.36 0.11
N SER A 182 -27.29 -4.30 0.45
CA SER A 182 -28.76 -4.34 0.64
C SER A 182 -29.49 -4.73 -0.64
N SER A 183 -29.05 -4.20 -1.80
CA SER A 183 -29.59 -4.55 -3.12
C SER A 183 -29.35 -6.03 -3.47
N PHE A 184 -28.18 -6.56 -3.15
CA PHE A 184 -27.86 -7.99 -3.35
C PHE A 184 -28.69 -8.91 -2.44
N SER A 185 -28.83 -8.54 -1.16
CA SER A 185 -29.65 -9.28 -0.19
C SER A 185 -31.14 -9.29 -0.59
N SER A 186 -31.67 -8.13 -1.01
CA SER A 186 -33.07 -8.02 -1.45
C SER A 186 -33.32 -8.80 -2.75
N THR A 187 -32.37 -8.78 -3.69
CA THR A 187 -32.46 -9.53 -4.95
C THR A 187 -32.46 -11.03 -4.70
N SER A 188 -31.55 -11.54 -3.85
CA SER A 188 -31.50 -12.96 -3.50
C SER A 188 -32.75 -13.43 -2.75
N ALA A 189 -33.26 -12.63 -1.79
CA ALA A 189 -34.49 -12.96 -1.06
C ALA A 189 -35.72 -13.04 -1.98
N ILE A 190 -35.88 -12.10 -2.93
CA ILE A 190 -37.02 -12.08 -3.86
C ILE A 190 -36.89 -13.18 -4.92
N ALA A 191 -35.68 -13.49 -5.40
CA ALA A 191 -35.46 -14.61 -6.29
C ALA A 191 -35.82 -15.95 -5.63
N ILE A 192 -35.40 -16.17 -4.37
CA ILE A 192 -35.73 -17.37 -3.60
C ILE A 192 -37.24 -17.43 -3.31
N ALA A 193 -37.84 -16.34 -2.83
CA ALA A 193 -39.28 -16.30 -2.53
C ALA A 193 -40.13 -16.53 -3.80
N GLY A 194 -39.75 -15.93 -4.94
CA GLY A 194 -40.39 -16.17 -6.23
C GLY A 194 -40.25 -17.61 -6.72
N GLY A 195 -39.07 -18.22 -6.53
CA GLY A 195 -38.82 -19.64 -6.82
C GLY A 195 -39.67 -20.57 -5.97
N VAL A 196 -39.74 -20.33 -4.66
CA VAL A 196 -40.57 -21.14 -3.73
C VAL A 196 -42.06 -20.97 -4.04
N LEU A 197 -42.52 -19.74 -4.30
CA LEU A 197 -43.92 -19.45 -4.60
C LEU A 197 -44.36 -20.07 -5.93
N SER A 198 -43.52 -20.00 -6.97
CA SER A 198 -43.78 -20.65 -8.26
C SER A 198 -43.80 -22.17 -8.13
N LEU A 199 -42.89 -22.77 -7.36
CA LEU A 199 -42.92 -24.20 -7.08
C LEU A 199 -44.20 -24.62 -6.33
N ALA A 200 -44.61 -23.87 -5.31
CA ALA A 200 -45.82 -24.14 -4.55
C ALA A 200 -47.09 -24.01 -5.42
N LEU A 201 -47.15 -22.99 -6.30
CA LEU A 201 -48.25 -22.81 -7.24
C LEU A 201 -48.28 -23.89 -8.32
N ALA A 202 -47.12 -24.37 -8.79
CA ALA A 202 -47.03 -25.48 -9.73
C ALA A 202 -47.55 -26.78 -9.10
N ILE A 203 -47.20 -27.07 -7.85
CA ILE A 203 -47.71 -28.22 -7.09
C ILE A 203 -49.22 -28.09 -6.88
N ALA A 204 -49.70 -26.92 -6.46
CA ALA A 204 -51.13 -26.67 -6.24
C ALA A 204 -51.95 -26.75 -7.54
N ALA A 205 -51.42 -26.23 -8.65
CA ALA A 205 -52.01 -26.35 -9.98
C ALA A 205 -52.04 -27.81 -10.44
N GLY A 206 -50.94 -28.55 -10.27
CA GLY A 206 -50.86 -29.98 -10.57
C GLY A 206 -51.90 -30.79 -9.80
N TRP A 207 -52.07 -30.52 -8.51
CA TRP A 207 -53.09 -31.15 -7.68
C TRP A 207 -54.51 -30.78 -8.11
N ALA A 208 -54.78 -29.50 -8.40
CA ALA A 208 -56.10 -29.03 -8.83
C ALA A 208 -56.51 -29.55 -10.21
N LEU A 209 -55.57 -29.62 -11.17
CA LEU A 209 -55.78 -30.20 -12.50
C LEU A 209 -56.03 -31.71 -12.39
N THR A 210 -55.25 -32.41 -11.58
CA THR A 210 -55.45 -33.84 -11.32
C THR A 210 -56.84 -34.13 -10.76
N ARG A 211 -57.28 -33.37 -9.75
CA ARG A 211 -58.59 -33.56 -9.12
C ARG A 211 -59.78 -33.19 -10.01
N ASN A 212 -59.64 -32.18 -10.88
CA ASN A 212 -60.77 -31.62 -11.64
C ASN A 212 -60.85 -32.08 -13.10
N ILE A 213 -59.76 -32.65 -13.64
CA ILE A 213 -59.67 -33.17 -15.00
C ILE A 213 -59.39 -34.68 -14.95
N SER A 214 -58.27 -35.09 -14.34
CA SER A 214 -57.85 -36.49 -14.37
C SER A 214 -58.81 -37.42 -13.61
N THR A 215 -59.21 -37.09 -12.37
CA THR A 215 -60.11 -37.96 -11.59
C THR A 215 -61.49 -38.16 -12.25
N PRO A 216 -62.18 -37.12 -12.77
CA PRO A 216 -63.45 -37.27 -13.47
C PRO A 216 -63.33 -38.01 -14.81
N ILE A 217 -62.23 -37.82 -15.55
CA ILE A 217 -61.97 -38.60 -16.77
C ILE A 217 -61.77 -40.07 -16.42
N THR A 218 -61.03 -40.39 -15.37
CA THR A 218 -60.87 -41.78 -14.90
C THR A 218 -62.19 -42.37 -14.42
N ALA A 219 -63.05 -41.59 -13.75
CA ALA A 219 -64.38 -42.02 -13.34
C ALA A 219 -65.31 -42.29 -14.54
N LEU A 220 -65.33 -41.40 -15.56
CA LEU A 220 -66.05 -41.65 -16.81
C LEU A 220 -65.48 -42.84 -17.59
N THR A 221 -64.16 -43.04 -17.53
CA THR A 221 -63.50 -44.21 -18.12
C THR A 221 -63.88 -45.50 -17.40
N ASP A 222 -64.05 -45.47 -16.07
CA ASP A 222 -64.49 -46.63 -15.30
C ASP A 222 -65.98 -46.93 -15.51
N VAL A 223 -66.83 -45.91 -15.61
CA VAL A 223 -68.23 -46.05 -16.06
C VAL A 223 -68.29 -46.67 -17.45
N MET A 224 -67.47 -46.17 -18.38
CA MET A 224 -67.38 -46.74 -19.73
C MET A 224 -66.86 -48.19 -19.70
N ARG A 225 -65.89 -48.50 -18.83
CA ARG A 225 -65.39 -49.87 -18.63
C ARG A 225 -66.47 -50.80 -18.08
N ARG A 226 -67.27 -50.36 -17.12
CA ARG A 226 -68.40 -51.11 -16.56
C ARG A 226 -69.50 -51.32 -17.61
N LEU A 227 -69.81 -50.31 -18.41
CA LEU A 227 -70.71 -50.43 -19.57
C LEU A 227 -70.17 -51.45 -20.60
N THR A 228 -68.85 -51.52 -20.84
CA THR A 228 -68.24 -52.55 -21.70
C THR A 228 -68.18 -53.95 -21.09
N GLN A 229 -68.29 -54.07 -19.75
CA GLN A 229 -68.38 -55.34 -19.02
C GLN A 229 -69.82 -55.83 -18.86
N GLN A 230 -70.76 -55.23 -19.61
CA GLN A 230 -72.20 -55.53 -19.58
C GLN A 230 -72.92 -55.16 -18.27
N ASP A 231 -72.29 -54.34 -17.43
CA ASP A 231 -72.93 -53.76 -16.26
C ASP A 231 -73.68 -52.48 -16.67
N TYR A 232 -74.89 -52.66 -17.23
CA TYR A 232 -75.75 -51.57 -17.70
C TYR A 232 -76.51 -50.84 -16.58
N GLN A 233 -76.31 -51.26 -15.33
CA GLN A 233 -76.90 -50.61 -14.16
C GLN A 233 -76.02 -49.49 -13.58
N VAL A 234 -74.84 -49.24 -14.16
CA VAL A 234 -73.97 -48.15 -13.73
C VAL A 234 -74.63 -46.78 -13.98
N GLU A 235 -74.72 -45.99 -12.93
CA GLU A 235 -75.34 -44.67 -12.95
C GLU A 235 -74.33 -43.63 -13.45
N VAL A 236 -74.68 -42.93 -14.53
CA VAL A 236 -73.83 -41.88 -15.12
C VAL A 236 -74.21 -40.55 -14.48
N SER A 237 -73.63 -40.22 -13.34
CA SER A 237 -73.92 -38.95 -12.66
C SER A 237 -73.27 -37.77 -13.39
N ALA A 238 -74.07 -37.02 -14.15
CA ALA A 238 -73.59 -35.91 -14.98
C ALA A 238 -74.37 -34.59 -14.82
N ASP A 239 -75.42 -34.53 -14.00
CA ASP A 239 -76.44 -33.48 -14.10
C ASP A 239 -76.00 -32.06 -13.71
N ASP A 240 -74.94 -31.90 -12.91
CA ASP A 240 -74.51 -30.58 -12.45
C ASP A 240 -73.28 -30.00 -13.19
N ARG A 241 -72.69 -30.71 -14.18
CA ARG A 241 -71.47 -30.25 -14.89
C ARG A 241 -71.73 -29.68 -16.28
N HIS A 242 -71.18 -28.49 -16.51
CA HIS A 242 -71.37 -27.69 -17.73
C HIS A 242 -70.06 -27.52 -18.54
N ASP A 243 -69.01 -28.29 -18.24
CA ASP A 243 -67.73 -28.30 -18.98
C ASP A 243 -67.66 -29.44 -20.01
N GLU A 244 -66.58 -29.54 -20.80
CA GLU A 244 -66.41 -30.55 -21.85
C GLU A 244 -66.51 -31.99 -21.31
N ILE A 245 -66.15 -32.18 -20.04
CA ILE A 245 -66.27 -33.47 -19.33
C ILE A 245 -67.74 -33.79 -19.00
N GLY A 246 -68.56 -32.77 -18.70
CA GLY A 246 -70.02 -32.93 -18.58
C GLY A 246 -70.70 -33.23 -19.92
N GLU A 247 -70.22 -32.68 -21.03
CA GLU A 247 -70.69 -33.07 -22.38
C GLU A 247 -70.33 -34.52 -22.71
N MET A 248 -69.11 -34.96 -22.39
CA MET A 248 -68.72 -36.37 -22.51
C MET A 248 -69.59 -37.30 -21.66
N ALA A 249 -69.93 -36.91 -20.43
CA ALA A 249 -70.78 -37.70 -19.54
C ALA A 249 -72.22 -37.85 -20.08
N ARG A 250 -72.79 -36.79 -20.69
CA ARG A 250 -74.08 -36.85 -21.40
C ARG A 250 -74.02 -37.72 -22.66
N ALA A 251 -72.92 -37.66 -23.41
CA ALA A 251 -72.69 -38.52 -24.57
C ALA A 251 -72.57 -40.01 -24.19
N VAL A 252 -71.93 -40.32 -23.04
CA VAL A 252 -71.86 -41.68 -22.46
C VAL A 252 -73.25 -42.18 -22.01
N GLY A 253 -74.12 -41.29 -21.54
CA GLY A 253 -75.54 -41.60 -21.27
C GLY A 253 -76.31 -42.02 -22.53
N ILE A 254 -76.15 -41.30 -23.64
CA ILE A 254 -76.76 -41.63 -24.95
C ILE A 254 -76.16 -42.92 -25.55
N PHE A 255 -74.88 -43.19 -25.27
CA PHE A 255 -74.19 -44.41 -25.68
C PHE A 255 -74.67 -45.65 -24.90
N LYS A 256 -75.00 -45.52 -23.60
CA LYS A 256 -75.67 -46.58 -22.82
C LYS A 256 -76.97 -47.03 -23.48
N ASP A 257 -77.75 -46.07 -23.98
CA ASP A 257 -79.02 -46.34 -24.65
C ASP A 257 -78.83 -46.98 -26.04
N SER A 258 -77.71 -46.70 -26.72
CA SER A 258 -77.36 -47.28 -28.03
C SER A 258 -76.72 -48.69 -27.96
N LEU A 259 -76.17 -49.08 -26.79
CA LEU A 259 -75.56 -50.41 -26.57
C LEU A 259 -76.58 -51.53 -26.33
N ILE A 260 -77.81 -51.19 -25.94
CA ILE A 260 -78.92 -52.14 -25.74
C ILE A 260 -79.36 -52.80 -27.07
N GLU A 261 -79.05 -52.19 -28.23
CA GLU A 261 -79.49 -52.67 -29.55
C GLU A 261 -78.37 -53.35 -30.38
N ASN A 262 -77.09 -53.12 -30.06
CA ASN A 262 -75.94 -53.67 -30.80
C ASN A 262 -75.44 -55.04 -30.29
N GLN A 263 -76.12 -55.64 -29.32
CA GLN A 263 -75.80 -56.97 -28.77
C GLN A 263 -76.28 -58.15 -29.65
N LYS A 264 -76.49 -57.94 -30.95
CA LYS A 264 -77.00 -58.99 -31.85
C LYS A 264 -76.07 -59.40 -32.99
N LEU A 265 -74.96 -58.72 -33.25
CA LEU A 265 -74.14 -59.04 -34.43
C LEU A 265 -72.62 -58.97 -34.12
N GLU A 266 -72.10 -60.08 -33.58
CA GLU A 266 -70.95 -60.80 -34.18
C GLU A 266 -69.52 -60.24 -34.24
N ARG A 267 -69.14 -59.08 -33.68
CA ARG A 267 -67.81 -58.48 -34.00
C ARG A 267 -66.76 -58.27 -32.91
N ALA A 268 -66.82 -58.93 -31.77
CA ALA A 268 -65.76 -58.83 -30.74
C ALA A 268 -64.75 -60.01 -30.73
N ALA A 269 -64.65 -60.79 -31.81
CA ALA A 269 -63.55 -61.76 -31.96
C ALA A 269 -62.27 -61.12 -32.55
N HIS A 270 -62.32 -59.89 -33.09
CA HIS A 270 -61.17 -59.25 -33.74
C HIS A 270 -60.49 -58.14 -32.92
N GLU A 271 -61.19 -57.43 -32.03
CA GLU A 271 -60.63 -56.26 -31.30
C GLU A 271 -59.60 -56.61 -30.19
N ARG A 272 -59.56 -57.87 -29.72
CA ARG A 272 -58.65 -58.26 -28.63
C ARG A 272 -57.19 -58.35 -29.09
N SER A 273 -56.96 -58.67 -30.37
CA SER A 273 -55.62 -58.78 -30.95
C SER A 273 -54.98 -57.42 -31.27
N GLU A 274 -55.76 -56.37 -31.57
CA GLU A 274 -55.22 -55.04 -31.90
C GLU A 274 -54.89 -54.23 -30.64
N LYS A 275 -55.71 -54.30 -29.59
CA LYS A 275 -55.46 -53.62 -28.30
C LYS A 275 -54.25 -54.17 -27.55
N ASP A 276 -53.97 -55.47 -27.66
CA ASP A 276 -52.79 -56.08 -27.04
C ASP A 276 -51.50 -55.71 -27.79
N VAL A 277 -51.54 -55.59 -29.13
CA VAL A 277 -50.40 -55.14 -29.95
C VAL A 277 -50.10 -53.65 -29.75
N GLU A 278 -51.13 -52.81 -29.65
CA GLU A 278 -50.96 -51.36 -29.43
C GLU A 278 -50.49 -51.05 -28.00
N ARG A 279 -50.96 -51.82 -27.01
CA ARG A 279 -50.47 -51.74 -25.62
C ARG A 279 -49.04 -52.25 -25.50
N ALA A 280 -48.66 -53.31 -26.22
CA ALA A 280 -47.28 -53.78 -26.30
C ALA A 280 -46.35 -52.74 -26.91
N LYS A 281 -46.71 -52.13 -28.05
CA LYS A 281 -45.92 -51.05 -28.68
C LYS A 281 -45.74 -49.82 -27.80
N ARG A 282 -46.79 -49.40 -27.09
CA ARG A 282 -46.71 -48.27 -26.16
C ARG A 282 -45.87 -48.59 -24.92
N MET A 283 -45.97 -49.81 -24.40
CA MET A 283 -45.13 -50.27 -23.30
C MET A 283 -43.65 -50.33 -23.74
N GLU A 284 -43.37 -50.89 -24.92
CA GLU A 284 -42.02 -50.95 -25.50
C GLU A 284 -41.41 -49.56 -25.70
N SER A 285 -42.19 -48.60 -26.21
CA SER A 285 -41.75 -47.20 -26.34
C SER A 285 -41.49 -46.51 -25.00
N LEU A 286 -42.31 -46.76 -23.97
CA LEU A 286 -42.08 -46.23 -22.62
C LEU A 286 -40.86 -46.88 -21.95
N ILE A 287 -40.65 -48.17 -22.19
CA ILE A 287 -39.48 -48.91 -21.71
C ILE A 287 -38.21 -48.37 -22.36
N HIS A 288 -38.21 -48.12 -23.68
CA HIS A 288 -37.06 -47.53 -24.38
C HIS A 288 -36.78 -46.10 -23.90
N GLY A 289 -37.80 -45.25 -23.78
CA GLY A 289 -37.63 -43.89 -23.27
C GLY A 289 -37.08 -43.86 -21.84
N PHE A 290 -37.55 -44.77 -20.98
CA PHE A 290 -37.03 -44.93 -19.61
C PHE A 290 -35.59 -45.49 -19.59
N GLU A 291 -35.28 -46.46 -20.46
CA GLU A 291 -33.93 -47.02 -20.64
C GLU A 291 -32.94 -45.92 -21.06
N ASP A 292 -33.34 -45.07 -22.01
CA ASP A 292 -32.51 -43.97 -22.52
C ASP A 292 -32.30 -42.87 -21.45
N GLU A 293 -33.35 -42.41 -20.76
CA GLU A 293 -33.24 -41.40 -19.70
C GLU A 293 -32.36 -41.87 -18.54
N ILE A 294 -32.48 -43.13 -18.10
CA ILE A 294 -31.68 -43.66 -17.01
C ILE A 294 -30.22 -43.90 -17.45
N LYS A 295 -30.00 -44.35 -18.69
CA LYS A 295 -28.64 -44.46 -19.25
C LYS A 295 -27.97 -43.09 -19.33
N GLU A 296 -28.68 -42.07 -19.76
CA GLU A 296 -28.18 -40.70 -19.81
C GLU A 296 -27.85 -40.17 -18.40
N MET A 297 -28.79 -40.26 -17.46
CA MET A 297 -28.58 -39.81 -16.08
C MET A 297 -27.41 -40.53 -15.38
N THR A 298 -27.32 -41.86 -15.50
CA THR A 298 -26.22 -42.64 -14.90
C THR A 298 -24.88 -42.35 -15.59
N SER A 299 -24.88 -42.06 -16.89
CA SER A 299 -23.68 -41.61 -17.62
C SER A 299 -23.21 -40.23 -17.16
N VAL A 300 -24.12 -39.26 -17.03
CA VAL A 300 -23.82 -37.92 -16.51
C VAL A 300 -23.29 -38.01 -15.08
N LEU A 301 -23.91 -38.83 -14.23
CA LEU A 301 -23.48 -39.03 -12.85
C LEU A 301 -22.07 -39.65 -12.77
N ALA A 302 -21.78 -40.66 -13.60
CA ALA A 302 -20.46 -41.27 -13.68
C ALA A 302 -19.39 -40.27 -14.17
N SER A 303 -19.72 -39.46 -15.20
CA SER A 303 -18.83 -38.40 -15.71
C SER A 303 -18.53 -37.35 -14.65
N THR A 304 -19.57 -36.84 -13.99
CA THR A 304 -19.43 -35.81 -12.93
C THR A 304 -18.62 -36.34 -11.76
N SER A 305 -18.80 -37.62 -11.39
CA SER A 305 -18.00 -38.29 -10.36
C SER A 305 -16.52 -38.40 -10.74
N ALA A 306 -16.22 -38.73 -12.01
CA ALA A 306 -14.85 -38.76 -12.51
C ALA A 306 -14.19 -37.37 -12.51
N GLU A 307 -14.94 -36.34 -12.83
CA GLU A 307 -14.49 -34.94 -12.80
C GLU A 307 -14.25 -34.46 -11.36
N LEU A 308 -15.14 -34.79 -10.42
CA LEU A 308 -14.95 -34.53 -8.99
C LEU A 308 -13.70 -35.23 -8.44
N LYS A 309 -13.46 -36.49 -8.81
CA LYS A 309 -12.24 -37.22 -8.43
C LYS A 309 -10.97 -36.55 -8.96
N THR A 310 -10.99 -36.13 -10.23
CA THR A 310 -9.85 -35.41 -10.83
C THR A 310 -9.58 -34.10 -10.10
N THR A 311 -10.64 -33.35 -9.81
CA THR A 311 -10.56 -32.07 -9.09
C THR A 311 -10.03 -32.27 -7.67
N ALA A 312 -10.53 -33.28 -6.95
CA ALA A 312 -10.06 -33.64 -5.62
C ALA A 312 -8.57 -34.02 -5.60
N ASN A 313 -8.10 -34.81 -6.56
CA ASN A 313 -6.68 -35.12 -6.69
C ASN A 313 -5.84 -33.86 -6.91
N SER A 314 -6.27 -32.98 -7.82
CA SER A 314 -5.56 -31.71 -8.07
C SER A 314 -5.50 -30.81 -6.84
N LEU A 315 -6.57 -30.76 -6.04
CA LEU A 315 -6.59 -30.02 -4.78
C LEU A 315 -5.67 -30.65 -3.74
N ALA A 316 -5.63 -31.98 -3.64
CA ALA A 316 -4.73 -32.69 -2.74
C ALA A 316 -3.24 -32.46 -3.09
N ASP A 317 -2.91 -32.45 -4.39
CA ASP A 317 -1.56 -32.17 -4.87
C ASP A 317 -1.17 -30.71 -4.58
N THR A 318 -2.07 -29.75 -4.85
CA THR A 318 -1.85 -28.32 -4.54
C THR A 318 -1.66 -28.08 -3.04
N ALA A 319 -2.42 -28.79 -2.20
CA ALA A 319 -2.29 -28.73 -0.74
C ALA A 319 -0.94 -29.28 -0.26
N ARG A 320 -0.44 -30.37 -0.86
CA ARG A 320 0.89 -30.92 -0.56
C ARG A 320 1.98 -29.94 -0.97
N GLU A 321 1.94 -29.41 -2.20
CA GLU A 321 2.90 -28.43 -2.68
C GLU A 321 2.92 -27.16 -1.81
N SER A 322 1.75 -26.70 -1.36
CA SER A 322 1.64 -25.58 -0.42
C SER A 322 2.31 -25.89 0.93
N THR A 323 2.18 -27.12 1.43
CA THR A 323 2.80 -27.55 2.69
C THR A 323 4.33 -27.60 2.58
N ASP A 324 4.84 -28.08 1.45
CA ASP A 324 6.27 -28.12 1.17
C ASP A 324 6.84 -26.69 1.05
N SER A 325 6.15 -25.83 0.30
CA SER A 325 6.52 -24.40 0.15
C SER A 325 6.53 -23.67 1.49
N VAL A 326 5.54 -23.92 2.35
CA VAL A 326 5.51 -23.34 3.70
C VAL A 326 6.73 -23.78 4.52
N THR A 327 7.15 -25.05 4.39
CA THR A 327 8.33 -25.55 5.11
C THR A 327 9.59 -24.81 4.68
N GLU A 328 9.78 -24.60 3.38
CA GLU A 328 10.90 -23.83 2.83
C GLU A 328 10.89 -22.36 3.33
N VAL A 329 9.71 -21.71 3.33
CA VAL A 329 9.56 -20.33 3.83
C VAL A 329 9.90 -20.24 5.32
N VAL A 330 9.49 -21.22 6.12
CA VAL A 330 9.82 -21.26 7.56
C VAL A 330 11.32 -21.44 7.78
N GLU A 331 11.98 -22.34 7.04
CA GLU A 331 13.43 -22.51 7.12
C GLU A 331 14.18 -21.23 6.73
N ALA A 332 13.80 -20.59 5.62
CA ALA A 332 14.36 -19.32 5.20
C ALA A 332 14.14 -18.20 6.23
N SER A 333 12.98 -18.18 6.89
CA SER A 333 12.65 -17.24 7.96
C SER A 333 13.55 -17.45 9.19
N VAL A 334 13.81 -18.70 9.59
CA VAL A 334 14.73 -19.00 10.71
C VAL A 334 16.14 -18.50 10.41
N VAL A 335 16.65 -18.75 9.20
CA VAL A 335 17.97 -18.25 8.77
C VAL A 335 18.00 -16.71 8.76
N THR A 336 16.93 -16.08 8.28
CA THR A 336 16.80 -14.62 8.27
C THR A 336 16.85 -14.05 9.69
N SER A 337 16.13 -14.64 10.63
CA SER A 337 16.14 -14.23 12.05
C SER A 337 17.53 -14.32 12.67
N GLN A 338 18.29 -15.39 12.37
CA GLN A 338 19.69 -15.53 12.81
C GLN A 338 20.61 -14.44 12.23
N ASN A 339 20.47 -14.15 10.94
CA ASN A 339 21.25 -13.09 10.29
C ASN A 339 20.95 -11.72 10.90
N VAL A 340 19.67 -11.43 11.16
CA VAL A 340 19.23 -10.20 11.82
C VAL A 340 19.79 -10.09 13.25
N GLY A 341 19.81 -11.18 14.01
CA GLY A 341 20.46 -11.22 15.33
C GLY A 341 21.97 -10.92 15.26
N THR A 342 22.64 -11.37 14.19
CA THR A 342 24.05 -11.05 13.93
C THR A 342 24.24 -9.56 13.64
N VAL A 343 23.35 -8.96 12.83
CA VAL A 343 23.35 -7.51 12.55
C VAL A 343 23.12 -6.69 13.82
N ALA A 344 22.18 -7.09 14.68
CA ALA A 344 21.91 -6.42 15.95
C ALA A 344 23.14 -6.45 16.89
N THR A 345 23.81 -7.61 16.96
CA THR A 345 25.05 -7.76 17.74
C THR A 345 26.16 -6.86 17.19
N ALA A 346 26.38 -6.87 15.87
CA ALA A 346 27.39 -6.02 15.22
C ALA A 346 27.08 -4.52 15.41
N SER A 347 25.81 -4.13 15.38
CA SER A 347 25.38 -2.74 15.61
C SER A 347 25.64 -2.32 17.07
N THR A 348 25.44 -3.22 18.02
CA THR A 348 25.76 -2.98 19.44
C THR A 348 27.27 -2.79 19.64
N GLU A 349 28.09 -3.64 19.02
CA GLU A 349 29.56 -3.50 19.05
C GLU A 349 30.02 -2.18 18.39
N LEU A 350 29.43 -1.81 17.25
CA LEU A 350 29.69 -0.53 16.57
C LEU A 350 29.32 0.66 17.45
N SER A 351 28.17 0.63 18.12
CA SER A 351 27.75 1.69 19.05
C SER A 351 28.76 1.86 20.19
N GLY A 352 29.26 0.77 20.75
CA GLY A 352 30.36 0.82 21.73
C GLY A 352 31.64 1.44 21.17
N SER A 353 32.03 1.08 19.95
CA SER A 353 33.19 1.66 19.27
C SER A 353 33.01 3.15 19.00
N ILE A 354 31.83 3.58 18.57
CA ILE A 354 31.51 5.00 18.31
C ILE A 354 31.59 5.80 19.61
N GLY A 355 31.06 5.28 20.71
CA GLY A 355 31.16 5.93 22.02
C GLY A 355 32.61 6.15 22.47
N GLU A 356 33.50 5.18 22.23
CA GLU A 356 34.94 5.34 22.52
C GLU A 356 35.61 6.37 21.60
N ILE A 357 35.25 6.40 20.31
CA ILE A 357 35.75 7.42 19.37
C ILE A 357 35.25 8.82 19.78
N ALA A 358 33.99 8.96 20.20
CA ALA A 358 33.42 10.21 20.70
C ALA A 358 34.20 10.74 21.93
N ARG A 359 34.52 9.84 22.86
CA ARG A 359 35.37 10.14 24.02
C ARG A 359 36.76 10.60 23.58
N GLN A 360 37.37 9.92 22.60
CA GLN A 360 38.69 10.27 22.08
C GLN A 360 38.71 11.64 21.37
N VAL A 361 37.66 11.97 20.60
CA VAL A 361 37.51 13.28 19.95
C VAL A 361 37.35 14.40 20.98
N THR A 362 36.60 14.16 22.06
CA THR A 362 36.48 15.13 23.16
C THR A 362 37.85 15.41 23.80
N VAL A 363 38.64 14.37 24.06
CA VAL A 363 40.02 14.51 24.58
C VAL A 363 40.90 15.29 23.60
N SER A 364 40.82 14.98 22.30
CA SER A 364 41.56 15.72 21.26
C SER A 364 41.16 17.19 21.19
N SER A 365 39.86 17.52 21.33
CA SER A 365 39.38 18.91 21.35
C SER A 365 39.98 19.71 22.51
N THR A 366 40.04 19.11 23.70
CA THR A 366 40.68 19.73 24.87
C THR A 366 42.17 19.97 24.63
N LEU A 367 42.89 18.97 24.11
CA LEU A 367 44.32 19.09 23.81
C LEU A 367 44.62 20.19 22.77
N VAL A 368 43.80 20.29 21.73
CA VAL A 368 43.92 21.35 20.71
C VAL A 368 43.74 22.73 21.33
N THR A 369 42.74 22.88 22.22
CA THR A 369 42.49 24.14 22.95
C THR A 369 43.66 24.50 23.86
N GLU A 370 44.20 23.55 24.61
CA GLU A 370 45.38 23.75 25.46
C GLU A 370 46.61 24.15 24.62
N THR A 371 46.86 23.44 23.52
CA THR A 371 48.00 23.73 22.61
C THR A 371 47.88 25.11 21.98
N LYS A 372 46.65 25.54 21.62
CA LYS A 372 46.36 26.89 21.12
C LYS A 372 46.74 27.96 22.14
N ASN A 373 46.36 27.75 23.40
CA ASN A 373 46.68 28.67 24.49
C ASN A 373 48.19 28.73 24.75
N GLU A 374 48.89 27.61 24.70
CA GLU A 374 50.35 27.55 24.86
C GLU A 374 51.08 28.26 23.71
N ALA A 375 50.64 28.07 22.46
CA ALA A 375 51.16 28.80 21.30
C ALA A 375 50.95 30.31 21.44
N ASN A 376 49.77 30.75 21.87
CA ASN A 376 49.47 32.17 22.10
C ASN A 376 50.36 32.78 23.21
N SER A 377 50.54 32.06 24.32
CA SER A 377 51.42 32.48 25.42
C SER A 377 52.89 32.60 24.97
N THR A 378 53.36 31.64 24.18
CA THR A 378 54.70 31.66 23.59
C THR A 378 54.86 32.85 22.63
N ASN A 379 53.84 33.13 21.81
CA ASN A 379 53.84 34.28 20.91
C ASN A 379 53.96 35.60 21.68
N SER A 380 53.20 35.77 22.77
CA SER A 380 53.27 36.94 23.63
C SER A 380 54.66 37.11 24.24
N SER A 381 55.25 36.02 24.75
CA SER A 381 56.60 36.06 25.34
C SER A 381 57.68 36.45 24.31
N MET A 382 57.53 36.00 23.06
CA MET A 382 58.44 36.37 21.97
C MET A 382 58.26 37.82 21.53
N GLN A 383 57.04 38.35 21.55
CA GLN A 383 56.77 39.77 21.31
C GLN A 383 57.42 40.65 22.39
N ASP A 384 57.30 40.27 23.66
CA ASP A 384 57.96 40.96 24.78
C ASP A 384 59.49 40.95 24.62
N LEU A 385 60.06 39.82 24.18
CA LEU A 385 61.49 39.70 23.89
C LEU A 385 61.91 40.59 22.71
N ALA A 386 61.09 40.68 21.66
CA ALA A 386 61.34 41.55 20.51
C ALA A 386 61.36 43.02 20.93
N GLU A 387 60.41 43.43 21.78
CA GLU A 387 60.36 44.79 22.32
C GLU A 387 61.58 45.07 23.21
N ALA A 388 61.96 44.15 24.09
CA ALA A 388 63.13 44.28 24.93
C ALA A 388 64.43 44.43 24.11
N ALA A 389 64.58 43.62 23.04
CA ALA A 389 65.71 43.72 22.13
C ALA A 389 65.71 45.05 21.35
N SER A 390 64.53 45.60 20.99
CA SER A 390 64.42 46.95 20.40
C SER A 390 64.93 48.03 21.35
N ARG A 391 64.50 48.00 22.61
CA ARG A 391 64.94 48.96 23.63
C ARG A 391 66.45 48.89 23.90
N ILE A 392 67.03 47.68 23.86
CA ILE A 392 68.50 47.53 23.98
C ILE A 392 69.19 48.21 22.79
N GLY A 393 68.68 48.04 21.56
CA GLY A 393 69.23 48.70 20.38
C GLY A 393 69.22 50.24 20.49
N GLU A 394 68.14 50.81 21.02
CA GLU A 394 68.05 52.25 21.31
C GLU A 394 69.11 52.70 22.33
N ILE A 395 69.34 51.91 23.39
CA ILE A 395 70.38 52.19 24.39
C ILE A 395 71.78 52.11 23.78
N VAL A 396 72.05 51.10 22.94
CA VAL A 396 73.36 50.95 22.28
C VAL A 396 73.65 52.14 21.37
N THR A 397 72.64 52.60 20.61
CA THR A 397 72.74 53.81 19.78
C THR A 397 73.08 55.04 20.62
N LEU A 398 72.42 55.22 21.77
CA LEU A 398 72.72 56.31 22.70
C LEU A 398 74.15 56.23 23.26
N ILE A 399 74.66 55.03 23.56
CA ILE A 399 76.04 54.85 24.02
C ILE A 399 77.04 55.18 22.91
N GLN A 400 76.76 54.81 21.65
CA GLN A 400 77.56 55.21 20.49
C GLN A 400 77.64 56.73 20.37
N ASP A 401 76.52 57.43 20.51
CA ASP A 401 76.46 58.89 20.49
C ASP A 401 77.30 59.52 21.62
N ILE A 402 77.20 58.99 22.84
CA ILE A 402 78.00 59.44 24.00
C ILE A 402 79.50 59.17 23.76
N ALA A 403 79.87 58.02 23.22
CA ALA A 403 81.26 57.68 22.91
C ALA A 403 81.83 58.62 21.83
N ALA A 404 81.05 58.90 20.77
CA ALA A 404 81.43 59.85 19.73
C ALA A 404 81.61 61.27 20.30
N GLN A 405 80.70 61.72 21.17
CA GLN A 405 80.81 63.01 21.84
C GLN A 405 82.02 63.08 22.79
N THR A 406 82.29 61.99 23.52
CA THR A 406 83.45 61.86 24.42
C THR A 406 84.76 61.90 23.64
N ASN A 407 84.82 61.24 22.49
CA ASN A 407 85.97 61.26 21.58
C ASN A 407 86.24 62.70 21.08
N LEU A 408 85.18 63.44 20.70
CA LEU A 408 85.30 64.84 20.29
C LEU A 408 85.78 65.75 21.43
N LEU A 409 85.28 65.55 22.65
CA LEU A 409 85.74 66.29 23.84
C LEU A 409 87.21 66.00 24.15
N ALA A 410 87.62 64.74 24.09
CA ALA A 410 89.00 64.30 24.30
C ALA A 410 89.95 64.87 23.23
N LEU A 411 89.49 64.93 21.98
CA LEU A 411 90.22 65.57 20.88
C LEU A 411 90.42 67.06 21.15
N ASN A 412 89.36 67.78 21.54
CA ASN A 412 89.43 69.21 21.89
C ASN A 412 90.38 69.44 23.08
N ALA A 413 90.34 68.58 24.11
CA ALA A 413 91.25 68.65 25.25
C ALA A 413 92.71 68.37 24.85
N THR A 414 92.95 67.46 23.91
CA THR A 414 94.29 67.18 23.36
C THR A 414 94.85 68.40 22.62
N ILE A 415 94.00 69.09 21.83
CA ILE A 415 94.36 70.33 21.12
C ILE A 415 94.73 71.43 22.12
N GLU A 416 93.91 71.66 23.15
CA GLU A 416 94.16 72.71 24.13
C GLU A 416 95.38 72.38 25.03
N SER A 417 95.61 71.10 25.34
CA SER A 417 96.82 70.64 26.04
C SER A 417 98.09 70.87 25.22
N ALA A 418 98.03 70.67 23.90
CA ALA A 418 99.14 71.01 22.99
C ALA A 418 99.39 72.52 22.93
N ARG A 419 98.33 73.33 23.03
CA ARG A 419 98.39 74.80 23.06
C ARG A 419 99.03 75.35 24.34
N ALA A 420 98.87 74.66 25.47
CA ALA A 420 99.46 75.01 26.75
C ALA A 420 100.96 74.64 26.90
N GLY A 421 101.58 74.00 25.90
CA GLY A 421 103.01 73.68 25.90
C GLY A 421 103.43 72.71 27.01
N GLU A 422 104.56 72.95 27.68
CA GLU A 422 105.06 72.04 28.74
C GLU A 422 104.12 71.92 29.95
N ALA A 423 103.31 72.94 30.24
CA ALA A 423 102.37 72.92 31.36
C ALA A 423 101.17 71.97 31.11
N GLY A 424 100.85 71.67 29.84
CA GLY A 424 99.72 70.82 29.43
C GLY A 424 100.06 69.33 29.26
N ARG A 425 101.33 68.94 29.47
CA ARG A 425 101.83 67.59 29.13
C ARG A 425 101.09 66.46 29.87
N GLY A 426 100.80 66.65 31.17
CA GLY A 426 100.03 65.70 31.97
C GLY A 426 98.57 65.58 31.52
N PHE A 427 97.94 66.71 31.17
CA PHE A 427 96.57 66.73 30.63
C PHE A 427 96.48 66.08 29.24
N SER A 428 97.51 66.25 28.41
CA SER A 428 97.56 65.63 27.08
C SER A 428 97.54 64.11 27.14
N ILE A 429 98.19 63.49 28.13
CA ILE A 429 98.20 62.03 28.30
C ILE A 429 96.80 61.54 28.68
N VAL A 430 96.14 62.23 29.64
CA VAL A 430 94.77 61.89 30.04
C VAL A 430 93.80 62.05 28.87
N ALA A 431 93.93 63.12 28.08
CA ALA A 431 93.07 63.34 26.92
C ALA A 431 93.24 62.25 25.84
N GLN A 432 94.47 61.77 25.60
CA GLN A 432 94.72 60.65 24.70
C GLN A 432 94.14 59.32 25.22
N GLU A 433 94.23 59.06 26.53
CA GLU A 433 93.65 57.86 27.14
C GLU A 433 92.13 57.87 27.05
N VAL A 434 91.48 59.01 27.35
CA VAL A 434 90.02 59.18 27.19
C VAL A 434 89.60 58.99 25.73
N LYS A 435 90.41 59.50 24.78
CA LYS A 435 90.17 59.31 23.35
C LYS A 435 90.20 57.82 22.97
N ALA A 436 91.23 57.09 23.42
CA ALA A 436 91.37 55.65 23.16
C ALA A 436 90.22 54.83 23.78
N LEU A 437 89.79 55.16 25.01
CA LEU A 437 88.63 54.57 25.67
C LEU A 437 87.32 54.82 24.89
N ALA A 438 87.14 56.02 24.33
CA ALA A 438 85.97 56.36 23.53
C ALA A 438 85.95 55.61 22.18
N GLU A 439 87.09 55.49 21.51
CA GLU A 439 87.25 54.67 20.29
C GLU A 439 86.99 53.18 20.59
N GLN A 440 87.51 52.65 21.71
CA GLN A 440 87.24 51.29 22.16
C GLN A 440 85.76 51.06 22.49
N THR A 441 85.11 52.04 23.13
CA THR A 441 83.67 51.99 23.45
C THR A 441 82.84 51.96 22.17
N THR A 442 83.16 52.81 21.19
CA THR A 442 82.48 52.83 19.87
C THR A 442 82.54 51.45 19.22
N LYS A 443 83.74 50.87 19.13
CA LYS A 443 83.92 49.53 18.55
C LYS A 443 83.15 48.45 19.32
N ALA A 444 83.20 48.47 20.65
CA ALA A 444 82.44 47.52 21.46
C ALA A 444 80.92 47.66 21.25
N THR A 445 80.42 48.88 21.12
CA THR A 445 78.99 49.12 20.84
C THR A 445 78.58 48.74 19.42
N GLU A 446 79.45 48.85 18.41
CA GLU A 446 79.19 48.32 17.06
C GLU A 446 79.05 46.79 17.08
N GLU A 447 79.90 46.09 17.84
CA GLU A 447 79.81 44.63 18.02
C GLU A 447 78.51 44.25 18.75
N ILE A 448 78.11 44.99 19.79
CA ILE A 448 76.84 44.76 20.51
C ILE A 448 75.64 45.05 19.59
N ASP A 449 75.65 46.13 18.81
CA ASP A 449 74.57 46.46 17.87
C ASP A 449 74.35 45.32 16.87
N SER A 450 75.43 44.80 16.28
CA SER A 450 75.35 43.63 15.39
C SER A 450 74.74 42.40 16.07
N GLN A 451 75.04 42.15 17.36
CA GLN A 451 74.42 41.05 18.11
C GLN A 451 72.94 41.30 18.40
N VAL A 452 72.57 42.53 18.77
CA VAL A 452 71.17 42.91 19.02
C VAL A 452 70.34 42.76 17.75
N GLN A 453 70.83 43.22 16.61
CA GLN A 453 70.17 43.03 15.31
C GLN A 453 69.97 41.54 14.98
N GLN A 454 70.97 40.70 15.26
CA GLN A 454 70.87 39.25 15.06
C GLN A 454 69.79 38.63 15.97
N VAL A 455 69.74 39.03 17.25
CA VAL A 455 68.71 38.58 18.19
C VAL A 455 67.32 39.03 17.74
N GLN A 456 67.15 40.30 17.34
CA GLN A 456 65.88 40.80 16.82
C GLN A 456 65.41 40.03 15.58
N ALA A 457 66.32 39.78 14.63
CA ALA A 457 66.00 39.00 13.43
C ALA A 457 65.56 37.58 13.77
N GLN A 458 66.27 36.89 14.69
CA GLN A 458 65.90 35.54 15.14
C GLN A 458 64.57 35.52 15.89
N THR A 459 64.31 36.50 16.76
CA THR A 459 63.04 36.64 17.48
C THR A 459 61.88 36.85 16.51
N ASN A 460 62.02 37.72 15.51
CA ASN A 460 60.99 37.94 14.50
C ASN A 460 60.72 36.68 13.66
N MET A 461 61.76 35.92 13.31
CA MET A 461 61.58 34.62 12.63
C MET A 461 60.80 33.63 13.51
N ALA A 462 61.09 33.59 14.80
CA ALA A 462 60.38 32.73 15.75
C ALA A 462 58.91 33.14 15.93
N VAL A 463 58.61 34.44 16.04
CA VAL A 463 57.22 34.96 16.06
C VAL A 463 56.45 34.48 14.82
N GLY A 464 57.00 34.68 13.62
CA GLY A 464 56.34 34.24 12.39
C GLY A 464 56.19 32.71 12.28
N ALA A 465 57.07 31.93 12.90
CA ALA A 465 56.91 30.48 12.98
C ALA A 465 55.78 30.08 13.95
N ILE A 466 55.66 30.75 15.11
CA ILE A 466 54.62 30.52 16.09
C ILE A 466 53.24 30.91 15.53
N GLU A 467 53.13 32.02 14.81
CA GLU A 467 51.88 32.43 14.14
C GLU A 467 51.39 31.36 13.15
N LYS A 468 52.31 30.77 12.36
CA LYS A 468 51.97 29.66 11.47
C LYS A 468 51.49 28.43 12.24
N ILE A 469 52.13 28.10 13.37
CA ILE A 469 51.71 27.00 14.24
C ILE A 469 50.31 27.26 14.78
N ALA A 470 50.04 28.47 15.28
CA ALA A 470 48.71 28.86 15.76
C ALA A 470 47.63 28.75 14.67
N GLY A 471 47.95 29.15 13.43
CA GLY A 471 47.08 28.95 12.27
C GLY A 471 46.77 27.47 12.00
N ARG A 472 47.78 26.59 12.04
CA ARG A 472 47.59 25.14 11.89
C ARG A 472 46.76 24.53 13.02
N ILE A 473 46.91 25.01 14.25
CA ILE A 473 46.09 24.56 15.38
C ILE A 473 44.62 24.95 15.17
N SER A 474 44.34 26.15 14.63
CA SER A 474 42.97 26.57 14.30
C SER A 474 42.35 25.73 13.17
N GLU A 475 43.14 25.30 12.19
CA GLU A 475 42.69 24.34 11.17
C GLU A 475 42.33 22.99 11.82
N ILE A 476 43.15 22.49 12.74
CA ILE A 476 42.89 21.24 13.48
C ILE A 476 41.63 21.35 14.33
N GLU A 477 41.40 22.47 15.02
CA GLU A 477 40.18 22.73 15.80
C GLU A 477 38.91 22.59 14.93
N THR A 478 38.95 23.11 13.71
CA THR A 478 37.85 22.98 12.75
C THR A 478 37.62 21.52 12.36
N VAL A 479 38.69 20.77 12.09
CA VAL A 479 38.62 19.35 11.72
C VAL A 479 38.05 18.50 12.88
N VAL A 480 38.48 18.75 14.11
CA VAL A 480 37.97 18.06 15.30
C VAL A 480 36.47 18.33 15.50
N SER A 481 36.02 19.56 15.28
CA SER A 481 34.59 19.90 15.32
C SER A 481 33.78 19.17 14.24
N GLN A 482 34.32 19.02 13.03
CA GLN A 482 33.68 18.24 11.97
C GLN A 482 33.61 16.75 12.31
N PHE A 483 34.67 16.19 12.90
CA PHE A 483 34.67 14.81 13.37
C PHE A 483 33.62 14.58 14.47
N ALA A 484 33.45 15.52 15.40
CA ALA A 484 32.42 15.42 16.43
C ALA A 484 31.02 15.32 15.81
N ALA A 485 30.70 16.19 14.85
CA ALA A 485 29.42 16.14 14.14
C ALA A 485 29.22 14.83 13.36
N ALA A 486 30.25 14.34 12.68
CA ALA A 486 30.17 13.07 11.95
C ALA A 486 29.97 11.86 12.88
N ILE A 487 30.53 11.90 14.10
CA ILE A 487 30.33 10.85 15.11
C ILE A 487 28.90 10.84 15.63
N GLU A 488 28.30 12.02 15.89
CA GLU A 488 26.90 12.12 16.30
C GLU A 488 25.96 11.54 15.21
N GLU A 489 26.22 11.84 13.94
CA GLU A 489 25.47 11.27 12.82
C GLU A 489 25.64 9.74 12.72
N GLN A 490 26.88 9.25 12.91
CA GLN A 490 27.17 7.83 12.87
C GLN A 490 26.53 7.06 14.05
N GLU A 491 26.45 7.68 15.23
CA GLU A 491 25.75 7.13 16.40
C GLU A 491 24.25 6.98 16.10
N ALA A 492 23.61 8.03 15.57
CA ALA A 492 22.20 8.00 15.19
C ALA A 492 21.91 6.92 14.14
N ALA A 493 22.72 6.83 13.09
CA ALA A 493 22.56 5.81 12.05
C ALA A 493 22.73 4.38 12.60
N THR A 494 23.68 4.17 13.50
CA THR A 494 23.90 2.84 14.12
C THR A 494 22.74 2.44 15.02
N GLN A 495 22.17 3.40 15.76
CA GLN A 495 20.98 3.16 16.57
C GLN A 495 19.76 2.81 15.71
N GLU A 496 19.59 3.49 14.57
CA GLU A 496 18.53 3.21 13.61
C GLU A 496 18.67 1.80 12.99
N ILE A 497 19.90 1.38 12.65
CA ILE A 497 20.15 0.01 12.17
C ILE A 497 19.75 -1.02 13.24
N SER A 498 20.11 -0.79 14.50
CA SER A 498 19.76 -1.70 15.58
C SER A 498 18.24 -1.80 15.78
N GLN A 499 17.52 -0.67 15.70
CA GLN A 499 16.06 -0.65 15.82
C GLN A 499 15.39 -1.34 14.61
N ASN A 500 15.88 -1.09 13.40
CA ASN A 500 15.39 -1.76 12.20
C ASN A 500 15.63 -3.27 12.25
N ALA A 501 16.78 -3.72 12.75
CA ALA A 501 17.05 -5.14 12.95
C ALA A 501 16.01 -5.78 13.89
N GLU A 502 15.68 -5.14 15.02
CA GLU A 502 14.65 -5.63 15.94
C GLU A 502 13.25 -5.73 15.30
N GLN A 503 12.89 -4.72 14.49
CA GLN A 503 11.63 -4.72 13.74
C GLN A 503 11.59 -5.85 12.70
N VAL A 504 12.68 -6.07 11.96
CA VAL A 504 12.78 -7.17 10.99
C VAL A 504 12.68 -8.52 11.70
N ALA A 505 13.35 -8.71 12.85
CA ALA A 505 13.23 -9.95 13.63
C ALA A 505 11.78 -10.23 14.02
N THR A 506 11.08 -9.22 14.54
CA THR A 506 9.65 -9.32 14.90
C THR A 506 8.78 -9.63 13.68
N ALA A 507 9.08 -9.03 12.53
CA ALA A 507 8.36 -9.31 11.29
C ALA A 507 8.58 -10.76 10.81
N THR A 508 9.81 -11.26 10.90
CA THR A 508 10.16 -12.65 10.57
C THR A 508 9.46 -13.66 11.49
N ASP A 509 9.33 -13.35 12.77
CA ASP A 509 8.56 -14.18 13.71
C ASP A 509 7.07 -14.22 13.33
N ARG A 510 6.50 -13.08 12.93
CA ARG A 510 5.11 -13.01 12.44
C ARG A 510 4.90 -13.78 11.14
N VAL A 511 5.86 -13.76 10.21
CA VAL A 511 5.83 -14.58 9.00
C VAL A 511 5.79 -16.06 9.36
N THR A 512 6.66 -16.49 10.28
CA THR A 512 6.70 -17.87 10.77
C THR A 512 5.37 -18.28 11.41
N GLU A 513 4.73 -17.41 12.19
CA GLU A 513 3.42 -17.69 12.78
C GLU A 513 2.31 -17.78 11.71
N ASN A 514 2.27 -16.84 10.76
CA ASN A 514 1.30 -16.87 9.66
C ASN A 514 1.43 -18.14 8.82
N MET A 515 2.67 -18.61 8.61
CA MET A 515 2.95 -19.85 7.88
C MET A 515 2.38 -21.08 8.59
N LYS A 516 2.29 -21.10 9.93
CA LYS A 516 1.57 -22.18 10.64
C LYS A 516 0.09 -22.24 10.24
N GLY A 517 -0.55 -21.08 10.10
CA GLY A 517 -1.94 -20.99 9.64
C GLY A 517 -2.12 -21.48 8.20
N VAL A 518 -1.22 -21.09 7.30
CA VAL A 518 -1.23 -21.57 5.91
C VAL A 518 -1.03 -23.08 5.84
N LYS A 519 -0.08 -23.62 6.61
CA LYS A 519 0.14 -25.07 6.72
C LYS A 519 -1.12 -25.80 7.16
N GLN A 520 -1.77 -25.32 8.22
CA GLN A 520 -2.99 -25.94 8.74
C GLN A 520 -4.13 -25.90 7.69
N ALA A 521 -4.29 -24.79 6.98
CA ALA A 521 -5.29 -24.67 5.91
C ALA A 521 -5.01 -25.61 4.73
N ALA A 522 -3.74 -25.78 4.36
CA ALA A 522 -3.32 -26.73 3.34
C ALA A 522 -3.59 -28.18 3.79
N GLU A 523 -3.22 -28.55 5.02
CA GLU A 523 -3.51 -29.87 5.59
C GLU A 523 -5.03 -30.16 5.61
N GLN A 524 -5.85 -29.19 6.02
CA GLN A 524 -7.31 -29.31 6.01
C GLN A 524 -7.88 -29.47 4.60
N THR A 525 -7.32 -28.75 3.62
CA THR A 525 -7.69 -28.88 2.20
C THR A 525 -7.34 -30.27 1.67
N GLY A 526 -6.19 -30.81 2.06
CA GLY A 526 -5.79 -32.18 1.72
C GLY A 526 -6.76 -33.23 2.27
N LEU A 527 -7.17 -33.08 3.54
CA LEU A 527 -8.18 -33.95 4.16
C LEU A 527 -9.54 -33.86 3.45
N ALA A 528 -10.05 -32.64 3.23
CA ALA A 528 -11.32 -32.43 2.53
C ALA A 528 -11.30 -32.98 1.10
N SER A 529 -10.17 -32.86 0.41
CA SER A 529 -9.99 -33.42 -0.93
C SER A 529 -10.04 -34.95 -0.91
N SER A 530 -9.42 -35.59 0.09
CA SER A 530 -9.54 -37.03 0.30
C SER A 530 -10.99 -37.47 0.52
N ASP A 531 -11.78 -36.72 1.29
CA ASP A 531 -13.20 -37.02 1.52
C ASP A 531 -14.04 -36.89 0.25
N VAL A 532 -13.79 -35.85 -0.56
CA VAL A 532 -14.44 -35.66 -1.87
C VAL A 532 -14.07 -36.79 -2.82
N GLN A 533 -12.81 -37.23 -2.84
CA GLN A 533 -12.36 -38.35 -3.66
C GLN A 533 -13.12 -39.63 -3.30
N VAL A 534 -13.22 -39.98 -2.01
CA VAL A 534 -13.97 -41.15 -1.54
C VAL A 534 -15.45 -41.04 -1.93
N THR A 535 -16.05 -39.87 -1.73
CA THR A 535 -17.46 -39.62 -2.07
C THR A 535 -17.71 -39.76 -3.58
N ALA A 536 -16.79 -39.28 -4.42
CA ALA A 536 -16.86 -39.41 -5.86
C ALA A 536 -16.72 -40.87 -6.33
N GLU A 537 -15.85 -41.65 -5.70
CA GLU A 537 -15.72 -43.09 -5.97
C GLU A 537 -16.99 -43.86 -5.59
N ASP A 538 -17.62 -43.49 -4.49
CA ASP A 538 -18.90 -44.06 -4.05
C ASP A 538 -20.04 -43.70 -5.01
N LEU A 539 -20.09 -42.46 -5.48
CA LEU A 539 -21.09 -42.01 -6.45
C LEU A 539 -20.96 -42.72 -7.80
N ALA A 540 -19.73 -42.89 -8.29
CA ALA A 540 -19.44 -43.67 -9.49
C ALA A 540 -19.86 -45.14 -9.35
N ARG A 541 -19.59 -45.75 -8.18
CA ARG A 541 -20.01 -47.12 -7.85
C ARG A 541 -21.53 -47.24 -7.79
N HIS A 542 -22.22 -46.28 -7.20
CA HIS A 542 -23.70 -46.26 -7.16
C HIS A 542 -24.31 -46.08 -8.56
N ALA A 543 -23.73 -45.22 -9.40
CA ALA A 543 -24.14 -45.06 -10.79
C ALA A 543 -24.01 -46.38 -11.58
N GLY A 544 -22.89 -47.09 -11.43
CA GLY A 544 -22.67 -48.40 -12.04
C GLY A 544 -23.67 -49.46 -11.57
N ASN A 545 -23.94 -49.54 -10.26
CA ASN A 545 -24.94 -50.46 -9.70
C ASN A 545 -26.36 -50.16 -10.19
N MET A 546 -26.72 -48.88 -10.32
CA MET A 546 -28.03 -48.46 -10.81
C MET A 546 -28.20 -48.86 -12.27
N ARG A 547 -27.19 -48.64 -13.11
CA ARG A 547 -27.16 -49.09 -14.50
C ARG A 547 -27.36 -50.61 -14.60
N GLN A 548 -26.59 -51.40 -13.85
CA GLN A 548 -26.67 -52.87 -13.87
C GLN A 548 -28.05 -53.39 -13.44
N ARG A 549 -28.66 -52.77 -12.41
CA ARG A 549 -30.02 -53.11 -11.96
C ARG A 549 -31.07 -52.80 -13.00
N VAL A 550 -30.93 -51.69 -13.71
CA VAL A 550 -31.86 -51.28 -14.78
C VAL A 550 -31.72 -52.20 -15.98
N ASP A 551 -30.50 -52.50 -16.41
CA ASP A 551 -30.24 -53.47 -17.48
C ASP A 551 -30.86 -54.85 -17.14
N SER A 552 -30.64 -55.36 -15.93
CA SER A 552 -31.22 -56.64 -15.48
C SER A 552 -32.76 -56.63 -15.42
N PHE A 553 -33.35 -55.51 -15.01
CA PHE A 553 -34.81 -55.35 -14.98
C PHE A 553 -35.42 -55.34 -16.39
N LEU A 554 -34.77 -54.63 -17.32
CA LEU A 554 -35.18 -54.55 -18.72
C LEU A 554 -35.05 -55.89 -19.44
N ASP A 555 -33.96 -56.62 -19.21
CA ASP A 555 -33.78 -57.98 -19.73
C ASP A 555 -34.85 -58.93 -19.20
N GLY A 556 -35.22 -58.80 -17.92
CA GLY A 556 -36.31 -59.57 -17.32
C GLY A 556 -37.69 -59.28 -17.92
N ILE A 557 -37.95 -58.03 -18.32
CA ILE A 557 -39.18 -57.66 -19.04
C ILE A 557 -39.16 -58.18 -20.47
N LYS A 558 -38.02 -58.09 -21.18
CA LYS A 558 -37.89 -58.59 -22.57
C LYS A 558 -38.02 -60.13 -22.66
N ALA A 559 -37.76 -60.83 -21.56
CA ALA A 559 -37.87 -62.29 -21.47
C ALA A 559 -39.28 -62.80 -21.08
N CYS A 560 -40.19 -61.91 -20.63
CA CYS A 560 -41.60 -62.21 -20.34
C CYS A 560 -42.47 -61.91 -21.57
#